data_AF-A0A645EA02-F1
#
_entry.id   AF-A0A645EA02-F1
#
_cell.length_a   1.000
_cell.length_b   1.000
_cell.length_c   1.000
_cell.angle_alpha   90.00
_cell.angle_beta   90.00
_cell.angle_gamma   90.00
#
_symmetry.space_group_name_H-M   'P 1'
#
loop_
_entity.id
_entity.type
_entity.pdbx_description
1 polymer ?
#
loop_
_entity_poly.entity_id
_entity_poly.type
_entity_poly.pdbx_seq_one_letter_code
_entity_poly.pdbx_strand_id
1 'polypeptide(L)'
;MKVKSFKDELKTIKKENLEKSLIMYSFVSIVAVVSIINLINIMYMNVILRKREVAMMRALGLGSDEVRSMIKTEGMLYGISASMVGSILGILLTYGIFKVGRKVLMAGMTWEFPVMEIIITFILTILITFIASVLPSRKLFTSSIVDSIRGIE
;
A
#
# COMPACT_ATOMS: atom_id res chain seq x y z
N MET A 1 46.71 26.43 -3.28
CA MET A 1 45.71 26.45 -4.37
C MET A 1 45.18 25.03 -4.56
N LYS A 2 43.85 24.84 -4.46
CA LYS A 2 43.05 23.64 -4.85
C LYS A 2 43.26 22.27 -4.16
N VAL A 3 43.13 22.17 -2.82
CA VAL A 3 42.87 20.85 -2.16
C VAL A 3 41.69 20.87 -1.16
N LYS A 4 41.03 22.02 -0.94
CA LYS A 4 39.76 22.10 -0.18
C LYS A 4 38.49 21.95 -1.04
N SER A 5 38.59 21.91 -2.38
CA SER A 5 37.41 22.01 -3.27
C SER A 5 36.58 20.73 -3.37
N PHE A 6 37.20 19.54 -3.46
CA PHE A 6 36.44 18.32 -3.78
C PHE A 6 35.57 17.80 -2.63
N LYS A 7 36.02 17.88 -1.37
CA LYS A 7 35.22 17.42 -0.22
C LYS A 7 34.04 18.34 0.07
N ASP A 8 34.19 19.63 -0.19
CA ASP A 8 33.12 20.62 0.02
C ASP A 8 32.11 20.61 -1.15
N GLU A 9 32.57 20.43 -2.39
CA GLU A 9 31.68 20.20 -3.55
C GLU A 9 30.86 18.89 -3.41
N LEU A 10 31.49 17.80 -2.95
CA LEU A 10 30.76 16.56 -2.67
C LEU A 10 29.75 16.72 -1.53
N LYS A 11 30.06 17.52 -0.51
CA LYS A 11 29.10 17.84 0.57
C LYS A 11 27.93 18.68 0.06
N THR A 12 28.17 19.63 -0.83
CA THR A 12 27.12 20.48 -1.40
C THR A 12 26.20 19.69 -2.33
N ILE A 13 26.76 18.87 -3.24
CA ILE A 13 25.98 17.99 -4.12
C ILE A 13 25.21 16.94 -3.32
N LYS A 14 25.82 16.36 -2.28
CA LYS A 14 25.15 15.39 -1.41
C LYS A 14 24.05 16.04 -0.58
N LYS A 15 24.24 17.28 -0.10
CA LYS A 15 23.18 18.06 0.58
C LYS A 15 22.03 18.39 -0.36
N GLU A 16 22.31 18.87 -1.57
CA GLU A 16 21.27 19.22 -2.55
C GLU A 16 20.45 18.00 -2.98
N ASN A 17 21.11 16.87 -3.24
CA ASN A 17 20.42 15.61 -3.53
C ASN A 17 19.65 15.07 -2.31
N LEU A 18 20.20 15.21 -1.10
CA LEU A 18 19.52 14.80 0.13
C LEU A 18 18.25 15.62 0.36
N GLU A 19 18.29 16.95 0.16
CA GLU A 19 17.12 17.82 0.27
C GLU A 19 16.05 17.45 -0.76
N LYS A 20 16.43 17.24 -2.04
CA LYS A 20 15.50 16.79 -3.09
C LYS A 20 14.87 15.43 -2.76
N SER A 21 15.67 14.44 -2.38
CA SER A 21 15.18 13.12 -2.01
C SER A 21 14.28 13.16 -0.77
N LEU A 22 14.62 13.95 0.25
CA LEU A 22 13.80 14.10 1.46
C LEU A 22 12.42 14.65 1.14
N ILE A 23 12.32 15.68 0.30
CA ILE A 23 11.03 16.25 -0.12
C ILE A 23 10.21 15.20 -0.86
N MET A 24 10.81 14.49 -1.82
CA MET A 24 10.11 13.44 -2.57
C MET A 24 9.62 12.29 -1.67
N TYR A 25 10.48 11.76 -0.80
CA TYR A 25 10.10 10.68 0.12
C TYR A 25 9.07 11.13 1.16
N SER A 26 9.11 12.39 1.60
CA SER A 26 8.09 12.95 2.49
C SER A 26 6.72 12.97 1.81
N PHE A 27 6.66 13.43 0.55
CA PHE A 27 5.43 13.42 -0.23
C PHE A 27 4.89 12.00 -0.44
N VAL A 28 5.75 11.07 -0.84
CA VAL A 28 5.39 9.64 -0.99
C VAL A 28 4.85 9.06 0.32
N SER A 29 5.46 9.41 1.45
CA SER A 29 5.04 8.93 2.77
C SER A 29 3.64 9.43 3.13
N ILE A 30 3.33 10.70 2.87
CA ILE A 30 1.99 11.27 3.11
C ILE A 30 0.95 10.55 2.24
N VAL A 31 1.23 10.39 0.95
CA VAL A 31 0.33 9.68 0.02
C VAL A 31 0.13 8.23 0.47
N ALA A 32 1.19 7.56 0.92
CA ALA A 32 1.10 6.19 1.44
C ALA A 32 0.18 6.12 2.67
N VAL A 33 0.32 7.03 3.63
CA VAL A 33 -0.53 7.07 4.83
C VAL A 33 -1.99 7.31 4.47
N VAL A 34 -2.29 8.30 3.62
CA VAL A 34 -3.66 8.56 3.16
C VAL A 34 -4.24 7.34 2.44
N SER A 35 -3.44 6.66 1.62
CA SER A 35 -3.85 5.45 0.91
C SER A 35 -4.18 4.30 1.87
N ILE A 36 -3.39 4.10 2.92
CA ILE A 36 -3.64 3.08 3.95
C ILE A 36 -4.94 3.37 4.70
N ILE A 37 -5.18 4.62 5.09
CA ILE A 37 -6.42 5.03 5.76
C ILE A 37 -7.63 4.77 4.84
N ASN A 38 -7.51 5.13 3.56
CA ASN A 38 -8.57 4.89 2.58
C ASN A 38 -8.85 3.38 2.42
N LEU A 39 -7.80 2.56 2.33
CA LEU A 39 -7.93 1.10 2.25
C LEU A 39 -8.68 0.53 3.46
N ILE A 40 -8.34 0.99 4.67
CA ILE A 40 -9.02 0.60 5.90
C ILE A 40 -10.51 0.97 5.84
N ASN A 41 -10.85 2.18 5.39
CA ASN A 41 -12.23 2.64 5.26
C ASN A 41 -13.03 1.79 4.26
N ILE A 42 -12.43 1.43 3.12
CA ILE A 42 -13.06 0.55 2.12
C ILE A 42 -13.32 -0.83 2.72
N MET A 43 -12.35 -1.39 3.44
CA MET A 43 -12.51 -2.71 4.08
C MET A 43 -13.59 -2.69 5.17
N TYR A 44 -13.66 -1.62 5.98
CA TYR A 44 -14.76 -1.42 6.93
C TYR A 44 -16.12 -1.37 6.23
N MET A 45 -16.23 -0.63 5.13
CA MET A 45 -17.48 -0.52 4.37
C MET A 45 -17.90 -1.87 3.78
N ASN A 46 -16.98 -2.59 3.13
CA ASN A 46 -17.26 -3.93 2.57
C ASN A 46 -17.76 -4.91 3.62
N VAL A 47 -17.16 -4.87 4.80
CA VAL A 47 -17.57 -5.68 5.95
C VAL A 47 -18.99 -5.36 6.40
N ILE A 48 -19.38 -4.08 6.46
CA ILE A 48 -20.72 -3.66 6.87
C ILE A 48 -21.76 -4.13 5.84
N LEU A 49 -21.46 -3.98 4.55
CA LEU A 49 -22.32 -4.41 3.46
C LEU A 49 -22.57 -5.94 3.48
N ARG A 50 -21.59 -6.70 3.93
CA ARG A 50 -21.64 -8.18 3.96
C ARG A 50 -22.14 -8.78 5.27
N LYS A 51 -22.60 -7.96 6.23
CA LYS A 51 -23.18 -8.45 7.48
C LYS A 51 -24.33 -9.45 7.26
N ARG A 52 -25.18 -9.22 6.25
CA ARG A 52 -26.30 -10.11 5.92
C ARG A 52 -25.80 -11.46 5.38
N GLU A 53 -24.78 -11.47 4.53
CA GLU A 53 -24.15 -12.69 4.03
C GLU A 53 -23.55 -13.52 5.18
N VAL A 54 -22.83 -12.86 6.09
CA VAL A 54 -22.25 -13.50 7.27
C VAL A 54 -23.34 -14.07 8.20
N ALA A 55 -24.44 -13.35 8.40
CA ALA A 55 -25.56 -13.85 9.20
C ALA A 55 -26.21 -15.10 8.58
N MET A 56 -26.40 -15.12 7.26
CA MET A 56 -26.92 -16.29 6.54
C MET A 56 -25.96 -17.48 6.62
N MET A 57 -24.66 -17.25 6.45
CA MET A 57 -23.64 -18.28 6.61
C MET A 57 -23.67 -18.91 8.01
N ARG A 58 -23.79 -18.09 9.07
CA ARG A 58 -23.93 -18.58 10.45
C ARG A 58 -25.24 -19.34 10.70
N ALA A 59 -26.33 -18.95 10.03
CA ALA A 59 -27.61 -19.67 10.12
C ALA A 59 -27.55 -21.06 9.47
N LEU A 60 -26.68 -21.24 8.48
CA LEU A 60 -26.38 -22.55 7.86
C LEU A 60 -25.38 -23.39 8.67
N GLY A 61 -24.92 -22.91 9.83
CA GLY A 61 -24.04 -23.65 10.74
C GLY A 61 -22.55 -23.34 10.61
N LEU A 62 -22.13 -22.37 9.79
CA LEU A 62 -20.72 -21.97 9.71
C LEU A 62 -20.25 -21.32 11.03
N GLY A 63 -19.09 -21.77 11.52
CA GLY A 63 -18.45 -21.25 12.71
C GLY A 63 -17.87 -19.84 12.52
N SER A 64 -17.71 -19.09 13.61
CA SER A 64 -17.09 -17.75 13.58
C SER A 64 -15.65 -17.77 13.04
N ASP A 65 -14.93 -18.86 13.27
CA ASP A 65 -13.56 -19.04 12.79
C ASP A 65 -13.48 -19.30 11.28
N GLU A 66 -14.47 -19.97 10.70
CA GLU A 66 -14.57 -20.21 9.26
C GLU A 66 -14.82 -18.90 8.50
N VAL A 67 -15.76 -18.08 8.99
CA VAL A 67 -16.02 -16.74 8.45
C VAL A 67 -14.78 -15.86 8.59
N ARG A 68 -14.07 -15.93 9.71
CA ARG A 68 -12.83 -15.16 9.91
C ARG A 68 -11.72 -15.63 8.98
N SER A 69 -11.62 -16.93 8.71
CA SER A 69 -10.65 -17.49 7.75
C SER A 69 -10.95 -17.02 6.33
N MET A 70 -12.23 -17.02 5.94
CA MET A 70 -12.68 -16.51 4.65
C MET A 70 -12.24 -15.05 4.42
N ILE A 71 -12.47 -14.17 5.40
CA ILE A 71 -12.10 -12.75 5.30
C ILE A 71 -10.57 -12.58 5.17
N LYS A 72 -9.77 -13.39 5.87
CA LYS A 72 -8.30 -13.36 5.73
C LYS A 72 -7.86 -13.74 4.32
N THR A 73 -8.43 -14.82 3.78
CA THR A 73 -8.11 -15.29 2.42
C THR A 73 -8.47 -14.25 1.38
N GLU A 74 -9.63 -13.60 1.52
CA GLU A 74 -10.05 -12.52 0.65
C GLU A 74 -9.09 -11.32 0.69
N GLY A 75 -8.67 -10.91 1.90
CA GLY A 75 -7.66 -9.88 2.06
C GLY A 75 -6.30 -10.22 1.42
N MET A 76 -5.91 -11.49 1.49
CA MET A 76 -4.68 -11.97 0.83
C MET A 76 -4.79 -11.93 -0.69
N LEU A 77 -5.93 -12.33 -1.26
CA LEU A 77 -6.22 -12.22 -2.69
C LEU A 77 -6.20 -10.76 -3.16
N TYR A 78 -6.79 -9.84 -2.39
CA TYR A 78 -6.69 -8.40 -2.68
C TYR A 78 -5.25 -7.92 -2.66
N GLY A 79 -4.45 -8.31 -1.66
CA GLY A 79 -3.05 -7.92 -1.56
C GLY A 79 -2.22 -8.39 -2.77
N ILE A 80 -2.38 -9.65 -3.17
CA ILE A 80 -1.68 -10.22 -4.34
C ILE A 80 -2.11 -9.49 -5.62
N SER A 81 -3.42 -9.31 -5.82
CA SER A 81 -3.95 -8.64 -7.02
C SER A 81 -3.50 -7.19 -7.11
N ALA A 82 -3.56 -6.44 -6.00
CA ALA A 82 -3.12 -5.06 -5.92
C ALA A 82 -1.61 -4.94 -6.16
N SER A 83 -0.80 -5.84 -5.60
CA SER A 83 0.65 -5.84 -5.78
C SER A 83 1.05 -6.14 -7.22
N MET A 84 0.34 -7.07 -7.88
CA MET A 84 0.57 -7.43 -9.27
C MET A 84 0.24 -6.25 -10.20
N VAL A 85 -0.97 -5.67 -10.06
CA VAL A 85 -1.40 -4.52 -10.85
C VAL A 85 -0.51 -3.30 -10.58
N GLY A 86 -0.21 -3.02 -9.32
CA GLY A 86 0.64 -1.90 -8.90
C GLY A 86 2.06 -2.01 -9.45
N SER A 87 2.66 -3.20 -9.41
CA SER A 87 4.00 -3.43 -9.96
C SER A 87 4.04 -3.24 -11.48
N ILE A 88 3.05 -3.79 -12.20
CA ILE A 88 2.96 -3.66 -13.66
C ILE A 88 2.80 -2.18 -14.04
N LEU A 89 1.86 -1.48 -13.41
CA LEU A 89 1.64 -0.05 -13.68
C LEU A 89 2.86 0.79 -13.30
N GLY A 90 3.51 0.50 -12.17
CA GLY A 90 4.71 1.20 -11.72
C GLY A 90 5.87 1.06 -12.71
N ILE A 91 6.10 -0.15 -13.23
CA ILE A 91 7.11 -0.41 -14.27
C ILE A 91 6.79 0.35 -15.55
N LEU A 92 5.53 0.27 -16.02
CA LEU A 92 5.10 0.97 -17.23
C LEU A 92 5.25 2.48 -17.13
N LEU A 93 4.86 3.06 -15.99
CA LEU A 93 5.00 4.50 -15.73
C LEU A 93 6.48 4.90 -15.66
N THR A 94 7.30 4.15 -14.94
CA THR A 94 8.75 4.42 -14.81
C THR A 94 9.43 4.36 -16.17
N TYR A 95 9.13 3.33 -16.96
CA TYR A 95 9.65 3.18 -18.32
C TYR A 95 9.15 4.30 -19.25
N GLY A 96 7.89 4.70 -19.15
CA GLY A 96 7.30 5.82 -19.89
C GLY A 96 8.01 7.14 -19.59
N ILE A 97 8.20 7.45 -18.31
CA ILE A 97 8.93 8.64 -17.85
C ILE A 97 10.36 8.62 -18.38
N PHE A 98 11.06 7.50 -18.28
CA PHE A 98 12.41 7.36 -18.79
C PHE A 98 12.49 7.58 -20.32
N LYS A 99 11.55 7.01 -21.10
CA LYS A 99 11.51 7.18 -22.55
C LYS A 99 11.32 8.64 -22.98
N VAL A 100 10.49 9.39 -22.26
CA VAL A 100 10.25 10.82 -22.52
C VAL A 100 11.45 11.65 -22.03
N GLY A 101 11.94 11.38 -20.82
CA GLY A 101 13.05 12.10 -20.18
C GLY A 101 14.40 11.90 -20.87
N ARG A 102 14.62 10.77 -21.55
CA ARG A 102 15.84 10.51 -22.35
C ARG A 102 16.11 11.61 -23.38
N LYS A 103 15.07 12.22 -23.96
CA LYS A 103 15.22 13.26 -24.98
C LYS A 103 15.65 14.62 -24.42
N VAL A 104 15.49 14.86 -23.12
CA VAL A 104 15.62 16.21 -22.51
C VAL A 104 16.68 16.26 -21.40
N LEU A 105 16.72 15.26 -20.49
CA LEU A 105 17.48 15.33 -19.24
C LEU A 105 18.42 14.15 -18.99
N MET A 106 18.26 13.04 -19.72
CA MET A 106 18.90 11.74 -19.41
C MET A 106 19.67 11.15 -20.59
N ALA A 107 20.31 12.01 -21.41
CA ALA A 107 21.14 11.56 -22.52
C ALA A 107 22.31 10.71 -21.99
N GLY A 108 22.32 9.42 -22.31
CA GLY A 108 23.36 8.47 -21.90
C GLY A 108 23.05 7.62 -20.65
N MET A 109 21.92 7.85 -19.97
CA MET A 109 21.49 6.98 -18.86
C MET A 109 20.83 5.71 -19.41
N THR A 110 21.25 4.55 -18.92
CA THR A 110 20.61 3.25 -19.21
C THR A 110 19.48 3.01 -18.22
N TRP A 111 18.40 2.38 -18.68
CA TRP A 111 17.34 1.95 -17.78
C TRP A 111 17.73 0.61 -17.17
N GLU A 112 17.89 0.60 -15.86
CA GLU A 112 18.07 -0.62 -15.09
C GLU A 112 16.72 -1.06 -14.53
N PHE A 113 16.43 -2.36 -14.65
CA PHE A 113 15.17 -2.91 -14.18
C PHE A 113 15.25 -3.13 -12.65
N PRO A 114 14.41 -2.44 -11.86
CA PRO A 114 14.55 -2.38 -10.40
C PRO A 114 13.90 -3.60 -9.71
N VAL A 115 14.53 -4.78 -9.85
CA VAL A 115 13.98 -6.06 -9.34
C VAL A 115 13.79 -6.03 -7.83
N MET A 116 14.77 -5.49 -7.10
CA MET A 116 14.75 -5.51 -5.62
C MET A 116 13.64 -4.61 -5.07
N GLU A 117 13.46 -3.44 -5.68
CA GLU A 117 12.42 -2.47 -5.33
C GLU A 117 11.03 -3.04 -5.60
N ILE A 118 10.85 -3.76 -6.72
CA ILE A 118 9.60 -4.47 -7.02
C ILE A 118 9.32 -5.51 -5.95
N ILE A 119 10.30 -6.35 -5.58
CA ILE A 119 10.10 -7.39 -4.56
C ILE A 119 9.73 -6.77 -3.21
N ILE A 120 10.44 -5.72 -2.78
CA ILE A 120 10.20 -5.05 -1.50
C ILE A 120 8.80 -4.43 -1.47
N THR A 121 8.42 -3.70 -2.53
CA THR A 121 7.11 -3.04 -2.61
C THR A 121 5.96 -4.06 -2.75
N PHE A 122 6.19 -5.17 -3.44
CA PHE A 122 5.23 -6.27 -3.56
C PHE A 122 4.94 -6.90 -2.20
N ILE A 123 5.98 -7.25 -1.43
CA ILE A 123 5.83 -7.82 -0.09
C ILE A 123 5.16 -6.82 0.85
N LEU A 124 5.61 -5.55 0.85
CA LEU A 124 5.02 -4.51 1.70
C LEU A 124 3.54 -4.29 1.39
N THR A 125 3.15 -4.29 0.12
CA THR A 125 1.75 -4.07 -0.28
C THR A 125 0.86 -5.23 0.18
N ILE A 126 1.31 -6.48 0.06
CA ILE A 126 0.61 -7.65 0.61
C ILE A 126 0.44 -7.50 2.12
N LEU A 127 1.51 -7.18 2.85
CA LEU A 127 1.47 -7.04 4.31
C LEU A 127 0.52 -5.93 4.75
N ILE A 128 0.58 -4.76 4.12
CA ILE A 128 -0.30 -3.63 4.42
C ILE A 128 -1.76 -4.01 4.17
N THR A 129 -2.04 -4.65 3.03
CA THR A 129 -3.41 -5.05 2.67
C THR A 129 -3.96 -6.12 3.61
N PHE A 130 -3.11 -7.08 3.98
CA PHE A 130 -3.45 -8.12 4.94
C PHE A 130 -3.75 -7.54 6.34
N ILE A 131 -2.92 -6.62 6.82
CA ILE A 131 -3.17 -5.94 8.10
C ILE A 131 -4.48 -5.14 8.02
N ALA A 132 -4.68 -4.40 6.94
CA ALA A 132 -5.87 -3.60 6.72
C ALA A 132 -7.17 -4.42 6.60
N SER A 133 -7.11 -5.67 6.12
CA SER A 133 -8.27 -6.58 6.06
C SER A 133 -8.57 -7.24 7.42
N VAL A 134 -7.53 -7.57 8.19
CA VAL A 134 -7.68 -8.21 9.49
C VAL A 134 -8.19 -7.24 10.56
N LEU A 135 -7.78 -5.97 10.52
CA LEU A 135 -8.22 -4.95 11.48
C LEU A 135 -9.76 -4.81 11.61
N PRO A 136 -10.54 -4.60 10.52
CA PRO A 136 -12.00 -4.50 10.60
C PRO A 136 -12.65 -5.83 10.98
N SER A 137 -12.08 -6.96 10.54
CA SER A 137 -12.57 -8.30 10.92
C SER A 137 -12.57 -8.49 12.43
N ARG A 138 -11.56 -7.99 13.14
CA ARG A 138 -11.53 -8.03 14.61
C ARG A 138 -12.62 -7.15 15.22
N LYS A 139 -12.80 -5.94 14.68
CA LYS A 139 -13.79 -4.98 15.17
C LYS A 139 -15.23 -5.47 15.03
N LEU A 140 -15.55 -6.27 14.01
CA LEU A 140 -16.86 -6.92 13.86
C LEU A 140 -17.24 -7.82 15.05
N PHE A 141 -16.26 -8.51 15.64
CA PHE A 141 -16.49 -9.47 16.71
C PHE A 141 -16.29 -8.87 18.10
N THR A 142 -15.69 -7.68 18.22
CA THR A 142 -15.56 -6.95 19.49
C THR A 142 -16.63 -5.87 19.68
N SER A 143 -17.31 -5.45 18.63
CA SER A 143 -18.49 -4.58 18.75
C SER A 143 -19.66 -5.44 19.20
N SER A 144 -20.23 -5.15 20.37
CA SER A 144 -21.32 -5.95 20.91
C SER A 144 -22.48 -5.98 19.89
N ILE A 145 -23.02 -7.18 19.64
CA ILE A 145 -24.25 -7.36 18.84
C ILE A 145 -25.40 -6.51 19.42
N VAL A 146 -25.32 -6.21 20.73
CA VAL A 146 -26.30 -5.42 21.49
C VAL A 146 -26.31 -3.95 21.05
N ASP A 147 -25.17 -3.34 20.69
CA ASP A 147 -25.14 -1.95 20.19
C ASP A 147 -25.65 -1.83 18.76
N SER A 148 -25.49 -2.88 17.95
CA SER A 148 -26.00 -2.90 16.57
C SER A 148 -27.53 -3.00 16.49
N ILE A 149 -28.19 -3.44 17.57
CA ILE A 149 -29.66 -3.50 17.68
C ILE A 149 -30.22 -2.20 18.31
N ARG A 150 -29.46 -1.55 19.21
CA ARG A 150 -29.88 -0.31 19.88
C ARG A 150 -29.71 0.97 19.05
N GLY A 151 -28.82 0.98 18.06
CA GLY A 151 -28.59 2.16 17.20
C GLY A 151 -29.58 2.34 16.04
N ILE A 152 -30.70 1.60 16.03
CA ILE A 152 -31.76 1.70 15.01
C ILE A 152 -32.98 2.48 15.57
N GLU A 153 -32.89 3.02 16.78
CA GLU A 153 -33.81 4.06 17.27
C GLU A 153 -33.22 5.46 17.09
#